data_AF-A0A8T5HZ57-F1
#
_entry.id   AF-A0A8T5HZ57-F1
#
_cell.length_a   1.000
_cell.length_b   1.000
_cell.length_c   1.000
_cell.angle_alpha   90.00
_cell.angle_beta   90.00
_cell.angle_gamma   90.00
#
_symmetry.space_group_name_H-M   'P 1'
#
loop_
_entity.id
_entity.type
_entity.pdbx_description
1 polymer ?
#
loop_
_entity_poly.entity_id
_entity_poly.type
_entity_poly.pdbx_seq_one_letter_code
_entity_poly.pdbx_strand_id
1 'polypeptide(L)'
;MVTKSGVIGLSIGLIVVFTAISLAGNDKILDETSDNSKDESYDLPSQSEIPENCTVWFDGCNTCMINLENPEIMGCTKMACFEYEQPMCIEFSIP
;
A
#
# COMPACT_ATOMS: atom_id res chain seq x y z
N MET A 1 10.06 -42.92 -11.67
CA MET A 1 11.33 -42.50 -11.03
C MET A 1 12.28 -42.08 -12.16
N VAL A 2 12.72 -40.81 -12.15
CA VAL A 2 13.87 -40.14 -12.86
C VAL A 2 13.86 -40.06 -14.41
N THR A 3 14.24 -38.97 -15.11
CA THR A 3 15.00 -37.71 -14.86
C THR A 3 14.44 -36.52 -15.69
N LYS A 4 14.02 -35.38 -15.12
CA LYS A 4 14.74 -34.07 -15.01
C LYS A 4 15.82 -33.74 -16.07
N SER A 5 15.57 -32.71 -16.89
CA SER A 5 16.50 -31.67 -17.42
C SER A 5 15.73 -30.90 -18.52
N GLY A 6 15.40 -29.62 -18.46
CA GLY A 6 16.19 -28.46 -18.06
C GLY A 6 16.60 -27.68 -19.33
N VAL A 7 15.77 -26.74 -19.81
CA VAL A 7 16.18 -25.74 -20.81
C VAL A 7 15.82 -24.35 -20.31
N ILE A 8 16.86 -23.52 -20.22
CA ILE A 8 16.90 -22.22 -19.56
C ILE A 8 16.55 -21.18 -20.64
N GLY A 9 15.40 -20.52 -20.53
CA GLY A 9 15.04 -19.41 -21.42
C GLY A 9 15.77 -18.14 -21.00
N LEU A 10 16.84 -17.77 -21.71
CA LEU A 10 17.54 -16.49 -21.54
C LEU A 10 16.79 -15.40 -22.33
N SER A 11 16.07 -14.51 -21.63
CA SER A 11 15.31 -13.41 -22.25
C SER A 11 16.23 -12.36 -22.89
N ILE A 12 15.94 -12.07 -24.17
CA ILE A 12 16.66 -11.15 -25.06
C ILE A 12 16.19 -9.71 -24.77
N GLY A 13 16.64 -9.13 -23.67
CA GLY A 13 16.22 -7.79 -23.21
C GLY A 13 17.29 -6.70 -23.28
N LEU A 14 18.40 -6.90 -24.01
CA LEU A 14 19.60 -6.06 -23.89
C LEU A 14 20.14 -5.47 -25.21
N ILE A 15 19.32 -5.37 -26.27
CA ILE A 15 19.78 -4.91 -27.60
C ILE A 15 19.29 -3.51 -27.99
N VAL A 16 18.41 -2.85 -27.23
CA VAL A 16 17.85 -1.55 -27.67
C VAL A 16 18.66 -0.33 -27.21
N VAL A 17 19.90 -0.52 -26.76
CA VAL A 17 20.78 0.60 -26.42
C VAL A 17 21.71 0.89 -27.61
N PHE A 18 21.63 2.12 -28.11
CA PHE A 18 22.56 2.78 -29.03
C PHE A 18 22.38 2.60 -30.55
N THR A 19 21.26 3.08 -31.09
CA THR A 19 21.29 3.64 -32.46
C THR A 19 20.86 5.12 -32.46
N ALA A 20 21.79 5.95 -32.93
CA ALA A 20 21.67 7.35 -33.35
C ALA A 20 21.78 8.45 -32.27
N ILE A 21 23.01 8.82 -31.96
CA ILE A 21 23.38 10.18 -31.52
C ILE A 21 23.33 11.10 -32.74
N SER A 22 22.48 12.13 -32.71
CA SER A 22 22.74 13.54 -33.13
C SER A 22 21.44 14.29 -33.42
N LEU A 23 21.21 15.40 -32.70
CA LEU A 23 21.00 16.77 -33.21
C LEU A 23 20.28 17.62 -32.14
N ALA A 24 20.76 18.85 -31.98
CA ALA A 24 20.34 19.81 -30.95
C ALA A 24 18.86 20.23 -31.05
N GLY A 25 18.21 20.37 -29.90
CA GLY A 25 16.90 21.01 -29.75
C GLY A 25 16.60 21.26 -28.28
N ASN A 26 16.59 22.52 -27.87
CA ASN A 26 16.11 22.96 -26.57
C ASN A 26 14.59 23.15 -26.66
N ASP A 27 13.81 22.14 -26.27
CA ASP A 27 12.42 22.34 -25.86
C ASP A 27 12.26 21.96 -24.39
N LYS A 28 11.98 22.98 -23.58
CA LYS A 28 11.40 22.85 -22.23
C LYS A 28 9.92 22.44 -22.40
N ILE A 29 9.29 21.98 -21.30
CA ILE A 29 7.82 21.81 -21.05
C ILE A 29 7.40 20.33 -21.28
N LEU A 30 6.94 19.53 -20.31
CA LEU A 30 6.42 19.71 -18.94
C LEU A 30 6.85 18.53 -18.05
N ASP A 31 7.01 18.87 -16.78
CA ASP A 31 7.01 17.92 -15.67
C ASP A 31 5.60 17.34 -15.43
N GLU A 32 5.57 16.19 -14.77
CA GLU A 32 4.44 15.50 -14.16
C GLU A 32 3.33 14.98 -15.08
N THR A 33 3.39 13.70 -15.41
CA THR A 33 2.17 12.90 -15.56
C THR A 33 2.36 11.51 -14.96
N SER A 34 1.91 11.42 -13.70
CA SER A 34 1.23 10.27 -13.08
C SER A 34 1.86 8.89 -13.31
N ASP A 35 2.58 8.45 -12.28
CA ASP A 35 2.75 7.04 -11.96
C ASP A 35 1.39 6.31 -12.02
N ASN A 36 1.30 5.34 -12.92
CA ASN A 36 0.16 4.46 -13.05
C ASN A 36 0.70 3.06 -13.33
N SER A 37 1.00 2.31 -12.26
CA SER A 37 0.29 1.05 -12.06
C SER A 37 0.68 0.32 -10.77
N LYS A 38 -0.34 0.23 -9.89
CA LYS A 38 -0.74 -0.97 -9.14
C LYS A 38 0.23 -1.44 -8.06
N ASP A 39 0.23 -0.70 -6.96
CA ASP A 39 0.48 -1.29 -5.65
C ASP A 39 -0.63 -2.30 -5.34
N GLU A 40 -0.22 -3.52 -5.01
CA GLU A 40 -1.08 -4.57 -4.51
C GLU A 40 -1.45 -4.18 -3.07
N SER A 41 -2.48 -3.33 -2.96
CA SER A 41 -3.03 -2.82 -1.71
C SER A 41 -3.44 -3.97 -0.80
N TYR A 42 -2.62 -4.24 0.20
CA TYR A 42 -3.14 -4.81 1.44
C TYR A 42 -4.06 -3.72 2.01
N ASP A 43 -5.37 -3.98 2.00
CA ASP A 43 -6.40 -3.10 2.56
C ASP A 43 -6.14 -2.90 4.07
N LEU A 44 -5.22 -2.01 4.39
CA LEU A 44 -5.15 -1.37 5.69
C LEU A 44 -6.38 -0.45 5.76
N PRO A 45 -7.25 -0.58 6.77
CA PRO A 45 -8.42 0.27 6.89
C PRO A 45 -7.94 1.72 6.88
N SER A 46 -8.35 2.45 5.86
CA SER A 46 -8.01 3.86 5.77
C SER A 46 -8.64 4.57 6.96
N GLN A 47 -7.88 5.43 7.62
CA GLN A 47 -8.32 6.23 8.77
C GLN A 47 -9.63 7.01 8.52
N SER A 48 -10.03 7.19 7.26
CA SER A 48 -11.30 7.78 6.86
C SER A 48 -12.55 7.03 7.36
N GLU A 49 -12.40 5.78 7.83
CA GLU A 49 -13.51 4.95 8.33
C GLU A 49 -13.77 5.09 9.84
N ILE A 50 -12.83 5.66 10.60
CA ILE A 50 -12.96 5.81 12.05
C ILE A 50 -13.78 7.07 12.36
N PRO A 51 -14.90 6.97 13.09
CA PRO A 51 -15.71 8.14 13.46
C PRO A 51 -14.90 9.20 14.22
N GLU A 52 -15.23 10.47 14.00
CA GLU A 52 -14.65 11.57 14.77
C GLU A 52 -14.84 11.33 16.29
N ASN A 53 -13.83 11.71 17.07
CA ASN A 53 -13.80 11.55 18.53
C ASN A 53 -13.76 10.10 19.02
N CYS A 54 -13.60 9.10 18.15
CA CYS A 54 -13.37 7.72 18.59
C CYS A 54 -11.97 7.58 19.21
N THR A 55 -11.88 7.16 20.47
CA THR A 55 -10.61 6.96 21.18
C THR A 55 -10.21 5.49 21.24
N VAL A 56 -11.18 4.57 21.13
CA VAL A 56 -10.96 3.13 21.06
C VAL A 56 -11.73 2.55 19.89
N TRP A 57 -11.00 2.07 18.88
CA TRP A 57 -11.54 1.52 17.65
C TRP A 57 -11.34 0.01 17.60
N PHE A 58 -12.35 -0.73 17.14
CA PHE A 58 -12.21 -2.14 16.78
C PHE A 58 -12.24 -2.28 15.26
N ASP A 59 -11.16 -2.82 14.69
CA ASP A 59 -11.01 -2.96 13.23
C ASP A 59 -11.65 -4.24 12.66
N GLY A 60 -12.41 -4.97 13.48
CA GLY A 60 -12.96 -6.28 13.15
C GLY A 60 -12.14 -7.46 13.68
N CYS A 61 -10.94 -7.22 14.23
CA CYS A 61 -10.12 -8.26 14.86
C CYS A 61 -9.30 -7.75 16.05
N ASN A 62 -8.75 -6.55 15.93
CA ASN A 62 -7.89 -5.91 16.91
C ASN A 62 -8.54 -4.67 17.50
N THR A 63 -8.19 -4.39 18.74
CA THR A 63 -8.55 -3.15 19.41
C THR A 63 -7.40 -2.17 19.29
N CYS A 64 -7.73 -0.96 18.84
CA CYS A 64 -6.82 0.13 18.55
C CYS A 64 -7.11 1.33 19.45
N MET A 65 -6.07 1.90 20.03
CA MET A 65 -6.15 3.19 20.72
C MET A 65 -5.80 4.29 19.72
N ILE A 66 -6.71 5.25 19.57
CA ILE A 66 -6.61 6.35 18.63
C ILE A 66 -6.16 7.61 19.36
N ASN A 67 -5.15 8.28 18.81
CA ASN A 67 -4.75 9.59 19.27
C ASN A 67 -5.49 10.66 18.44
N LEU A 68 -6.43 11.37 19.06
CA LEU A 68 -7.23 12.38 18.37
C LEU A 68 -6.43 13.61 17.93
N GLU A 69 -5.31 13.92 18.60
CA GLU A 69 -4.45 15.06 18.24
C GLU A 69 -3.50 14.71 17.09
N ASN A 70 -3.02 13.47 17.06
CA ASN A 70 -2.19 12.95 15.99
C ASN A 70 -2.62 11.54 15.59
N PRO A 71 -3.63 11.41 14.70
CA PRO A 71 -4.23 10.13 14.35
C PRO A 71 -3.26 9.12 13.71
N GLU A 72 -2.14 9.57 13.14
CA GLU A 72 -1.08 8.69 12.62
C GLU A 72 -0.37 7.90 13.74
N ILE A 73 -0.39 8.43 14.97
CA ILE A 73 0.17 7.77 16.15
C ILE A 73 -0.93 6.97 16.83
N MET A 74 -1.18 5.76 16.32
CA MET A 74 -2.11 4.80 16.92
C MET A 74 -1.42 3.47 17.22
N GLY A 75 -2.01 2.72 18.16
CA GLY A 75 -1.52 1.41 18.54
C GLY A 75 -2.66 0.41 18.61
N CYS A 76 -2.49 -0.75 17.97
CA CYS A 76 -3.45 -1.84 18.02
C CYS A 76 -2.86 -3.08 18.70
N THR A 77 -3.74 -3.90 19.28
CA THR A 77 -3.41 -5.30 19.56
C THR A 77 -2.98 -6.01 18.27
N LYS A 78 -2.26 -7.13 18.40
CA LYS A 78 -1.83 -7.97 17.27
C LYS A 78 -2.26 -9.41 17.45
N MET A 79 -3.56 -9.61 17.51
CA MET A 79 -4.20 -10.91 17.62
C MET A 79 -4.48 -11.47 16.22
N ALA A 80 -4.43 -12.80 16.09
CA ALA A 80 -4.88 -13.49 14.90
C ALA A 80 -6.35 -13.88 15.08
N CYS A 81 -7.20 -13.50 14.13
CA CYS A 81 -8.61 -13.85 14.14
C CYS A 81 -8.90 -14.86 13.02
N PHE A 82 -9.75 -15.85 13.31
CA PHE A 82 -10.18 -16.83 12.31
C PHE A 82 -11.21 -16.24 11.34
N GLU A 83 -12.06 -15.35 11.85
CA GLU A 83 -13.05 -14.58 11.11
C GLU A 83 -13.00 -13.14 11.60
N TYR A 84 -13.32 -12.20 10.73
CA TYR A 84 -13.39 -10.77 11.05
C TYR A 84 -14.83 -10.38 11.34
N GLU A 85 -15.01 -9.55 12.36
CA GLU A 85 -16.29 -8.98 12.76
C GLU A 85 -16.49 -7.58 12.15
N GLN A 86 -17.69 -7.01 12.35
CA GLN A 86 -17.96 -5.66 11.87
C GLN A 86 -17.13 -4.63 12.66
N PRO A 87 -16.36 -3.76 11.99
CA PRO A 87 -15.61 -2.70 12.67
C PRO A 87 -16.54 -1.72 13.37
N MET A 88 -16.15 -1.25 14.55
CA MET A 88 -16.95 -0.31 15.33
C MET A 88 -16.12 0.50 16.32
N CYS A 89 -16.62 1.68 16.67
CA CYS A 89 -16.06 2.46 17.76
C CYS A 89 -16.55 1.90 19.10
N ILE A 90 -15.61 1.59 19.98
CA ILE A 90 -15.88 1.09 21.33
C ILE A 90 -16.05 2.26 22.30
N GLU A 91 -15.23 3.31 22.16
CA GLU A 91 -15.24 4.45 23.07
C GLU A 91 -15.07 5.78 22.33
N PHE A 92 -15.87 6.76 22.71
CA PHE A 92 -15.78 8.14 22.22
C PHE A 92 -15.27 9.07 23.32
N SER A 93 -14.44 10.05 22.96
CA SER A 93 -14.14 11.16 23.86
C SER A 93 -15.37 12.03 24.03
N ILE A 94 -15.72 12.33 25.29
CA ILE A 94 -16.73 13.35 25.59
C ILE A 94 -16.04 14.72 25.47
N PRO A 95 -16.59 15.66 24.68
CA PRO A 95 -16.06 17.02 24.54
C PRO A 95 -16.19 17.86 25.82
#